data_AF-A0A6G2VRU0-F1
#
_entry.id   AF-A0A6G2VRU0-F1
#
_cell.length_a   1.000
_cell.length_b   1.000
_cell.length_c   1.000
_cell.angle_alpha   90.00
_cell.angle_beta   90.00
_cell.angle_gamma   90.00
#
_symmetry.space_group_name_H-M   'P 1'
#
loop_
_entity.id
_entity.type
_entity.pdbx_description
1 polymer ?
#
loop_
_entity_poly.entity_id
_entity_poly.type
_entity_poly.pdbx_seq_one_letter_code
_entity_poly.pdbx_strand_id
1 'polypeptide(L)' 'WNGGIYMDAVEEAFKHIAREKEKGADVRLVSFRQFVDWIDVQKPEVLAKLRTLGVGQRPTGGWKEFLRAGGSASSDAA' A
#
# COMPACT_ATOMS: atom_id res chain seq x y z
N TRP A 1 -23.22 -21.78 -5.52
CA TRP A 1 -22.13 -21.47 -4.58
C TRP A 1 -22.79 -21.20 -3.23
N ASN A 2 -22.62 -22.10 -2.26
CA ASN A 2 -23.19 -22.11 -0.89
C ASN A 2 -24.14 -20.95 -0.48
N GLY A 3 -25.32 -20.84 -1.11
CA GLY A 3 -26.32 -19.80 -0.80
C GLY A 3 -25.90 -18.33 -0.96
N GLY A 4 -24.74 -18.02 -1.55
CA GLY A 4 -24.25 -16.63 -1.66
C GLY A 4 -23.38 -16.12 -0.51
N ILE A 5 -23.13 -16.93 0.53
CA ILE A 5 -22.41 -16.50 1.76
C ILE A 5 -21.04 -15.85 1.50
N TYR A 6 -20.37 -16.25 0.42
CA TYR A 6 -19.08 -15.68 0.05
C TYR A 6 -19.22 -14.27 -0.54
N MET A 7 -20.28 -14.02 -1.31
CA MET A 7 -20.56 -12.68 -1.82
C MET A 7 -20.98 -11.76 -0.67
N ASP A 8 -21.75 -12.27 0.30
CA ASP A 8 -22.06 -11.54 1.53
C ASP A 8 -20.78 -11.20 2.30
N ALA A 9 -19.85 -12.15 2.45
CA ALA A 9 -18.57 -11.91 3.12
C ALA A 9 -17.72 -10.84 2.40
N VAL A 10 -17.70 -10.86 1.06
CA VAL A 10 -17.03 -9.83 0.27
C VAL A 10 -17.70 -8.47 0.49
N GLU A 11 -19.03 -8.40 0.41
CA GLU A 11 -19.77 -7.17 0.62
C GLU A 11 -19.49 -6.56 2.00
N GLU A 12 -19.56 -7.36 3.06
CA GLU A 12 -19.29 -6.91 4.43
C GLU A 12 -17.84 -6.46 4.62
N ALA A 13 -16.88 -7.15 4.01
CA ALA A 13 -15.48 -6.72 4.02
C ALA A 13 -15.30 -5.35 3.34
N PHE A 14 -15.92 -5.14 2.18
CA PHE A 14 -15.85 -3.86 1.47
C PHE A 14 -16.51 -2.72 2.26
N LYS A 15 -17.70 -2.96 2.83
CA LYS A 15 -18.37 -1.99 3.71
C LYS A 15 -17.51 -1.62 4.90
N HIS A 16 -16.90 -2.62 5.55
CA HIS A 16 -16.00 -2.40 6.68
C HIS A 16 -14.81 -1.51 6.29
N ILE A 17 -14.10 -1.87 5.22
CA ILE A 17 -12.92 -1.12 4.72
C ILE A 17 -13.32 0.32 4.34
N ALA A 18 -14.46 0.51 3.66
CA ALA A 18 -14.93 1.83 3.26
C ALA A 18 -15.23 2.74 4.48
N ARG A 19 -15.83 2.18 5.55
CA ARG A 19 -16.14 2.92 6.78
C ARG A 19 -14.91 3.35 7.57
N GLU A 20 -13.77 2.68 7.44
CA GLU A 20 -12.54 3.13 8.12
C GLU A 20 -12.11 4.53 7.67
N LYS A 21 -12.44 4.91 6.43
CA LYS A 21 -12.23 6.28 5.94
C LYS A 21 -13.02 7.31 6.76
N GLU A 22 -14.26 6.99 7.15
CA GLU A 22 -15.11 7.87 7.95
C GLU A 22 -14.55 8.07 9.37
N LYS A 23 -13.74 7.12 9.85
CA LYS A 23 -13.02 7.19 11.14
C LYS A 23 -11.69 7.95 11.05
N GLY A 24 -11.34 8.50 9.88
CA GLY A 24 -10.12 9.26 9.64
C GLY A 24 -8.93 8.43 9.15
N ALA A 25 -9.12 7.16 8.79
CA ALA A 25 -8.06 6.39 8.12
C ALA A 25 -7.88 6.87 6.66
N ASP A 26 -6.63 6.89 6.17
CA ASP A 26 -6.35 7.15 4.76
C ASP A 26 -6.55 5.86 3.93
N VAL A 27 -7.81 5.55 3.66
CA VAL A 27 -8.23 4.41 2.83
C VAL A 27 -8.78 4.92 1.51
N ARG A 28 -8.30 4.34 0.41
CA ARG A 28 -8.75 4.64 -0.96
C ARG A 28 -9.10 3.36 -1.70
N LEU A 29 -10.37 3.22 -2.07
CA LEU A 29 -10.83 2.17 -2.99
C LEU A 29 -10.66 2.68 -4.42
N VAL A 30 -9.73 2.07 -5.15
CA VAL A 30 -9.31 2.52 -6.48
C VAL A 30 -9.29 1.35 -7.46
N SER A 31 -9.33 1.65 -8.76
CA SER A 31 -9.07 0.64 -9.78
C SER A 31 -7.60 0.22 -9.76
N PHE A 32 -7.32 -0.95 -10.36
CA PHE A 32 -5.94 -1.41 -10.50
C PHE A 32 -5.06 -0.41 -11.28
N ARG A 33 -5.61 0.24 -12.32
CA ARG A 33 -4.88 1.27 -13.07
C ARG A 33 -4.51 2.47 -12.21
N GLN A 34 -5.46 2.98 -11.43
CA GLN A 34 -5.21 4.09 -10.51
C GLN A 34 -4.15 3.74 -9.45
N PHE A 35 -4.15 2.49 -8.96
CA PHE A 35 -3.14 2.02 -8.02
C PHE A 35 -1.74 1.99 -8.67
N VAL A 36 -1.61 1.45 -9.87
CA VAL A 36 -0.32 1.41 -10.59
C VAL A 36 0.17 2.82 -10.92
N ASP A 37 -0.71 3.69 -11.43
CA ASP A 37 -0.37 5.08 -11.74
C ASP A 37 0.11 5.82 -10.46
N TRP A 38 -0.46 5.50 -9.29
CA TRP A 38 0.01 6.05 -8.01
C TRP A 38 1.39 5.52 -7.58
N ILE A 39 1.68 4.24 -7.87
CA ILE A 39 2.99 3.63 -7.59
C ILE A 39 4.07 4.25 -8.48
N ASP A 40 3.79 4.51 -9.75
CA ASP A 40 4.78 4.99 -10.73
C ASP A 40 5.28 6.42 -10.45
N VAL A 41 4.52 7.23 -9.70
CA VAL A 41 4.91 8.61 -9.33
C VAL A 41 5.62 8.71 -7.99
N GLN A 42 5.94 7.59 -7.34
CA GLN A 42 6.72 7.58 -6.11
C GLN A 42 8.21 7.84 -6.38
N LYS A 43 8.93 8.30 -5.35
CA LYS A 43 10.38 8.47 -5.42
C LYS A 43 11.08 7.14 -5.77
N PRO A 44 12.01 7.09 -6.75
CA PRO A 44 12.65 5.85 -7.17
C PRO A 44 13.28 5.05 -6.03
N GLU A 45 13.88 5.73 -5.05
CA GLU A 45 14.50 5.12 -3.87
C GLU A 45 13.49 4.42 -2.94
N VAL A 46 12.25 4.93 -2.86
CA VAL A 46 11.18 4.28 -2.10
C VAL A 46 10.75 2.98 -2.79
N LEU A 47 10.58 3.02 -4.12
CA LEU A 47 10.23 1.84 -4.91
C LEU A 47 11.34 0.79 -4.89
N ALA A 48 12.60 1.20 -5.02
CA ALA A 48 13.75 0.32 -4.91
C ALA A 48 13.77 -0.40 -3.55
N LYS A 49 13.48 0.33 -2.46
CA LYS A 49 13.40 -0.25 -1.13
C LYS A 49 12.24 -1.25 -1.01
N LEU A 50 11.03 -0.89 -1.44
CA LEU A 50 9.86 -1.79 -1.39
C LEU A 50 10.10 -3.10 -2.15
N ARG A 51 10.80 -3.05 -3.28
CA ARG A 51 11.15 -4.23 -4.11
C ARG A 51 12.11 -5.22 -3.44
N THR A 52 12.72 -4.86 -2.31
CA THR A 52 13.58 -5.78 -1.54
C THR A 52 12.79 -6.76 -0.66
N LEU A 53 11.50 -6.50 -0.44
CA LEU A 53 10.62 -7.39 0.33
C LEU A 53 10.10 -8.53 -0.55
N GLY A 54 10.11 -9.75 -0.04
CA GLY A 54 9.39 -10.88 -0.63
C GLY A 54 7.88 -10.70 -0.58
N VAL A 55 7.15 -11.49 -1.37
CA VAL A 55 5.69 -11.48 -1.39
C VAL A 55 5.13 -11.80 0.00
N GLY A 56 4.31 -10.89 0.54
CA GLY A 56 3.74 -11.03 1.89
C GLY A 56 4.75 -10.84 3.03
N GLN A 57 6.00 -10.51 2.75
CA GLN A 57 7.01 -10.28 3.78
C GLN A 57 6.73 -8.98 4.53
N ARG A 58 6.55 -9.09 5.84
CA ARG A 58 6.53 -7.94 6.74
C ARG A 58 7.96 -7.45 6.99
N PRO A 59 8.26 -6.15 6.87
CA PRO A 59 9.58 -5.62 7.21
C PRO A 59 9.94 -5.87 8.67
N THR A 60 11.18 -6.29 8.92
CA THR A 60 11.78 -6.29 10.26
C THR A 60 11.76 -4.87 10.82
N GLY A 61 11.32 -4.69 12.08
CA GLY A 61 11.14 -3.35 12.67
C GLY A 61 9.85 -2.62 12.24
N GLY A 62 9.10 -3.17 11.28
CA GLY A 62 7.83 -2.62 10.82
C GLY A 62 7.96 -1.47 9.82
N TRP A 63 6.82 -1.01 9.30
CA TRP A 63 6.75 -0.10 8.16
C TRP A 63 7.36 1.28 8.42
N LYS A 64 7.21 1.83 9.64
CA LYS A 64 7.77 3.15 9.97
C LYS A 64 9.29 3.15 9.94
N GLU A 65 9.92 2.14 10.52
CA GLU A 65 11.38 1.97 10.50
C GLU A 65 11.86 1.69 9.08
N PHE A 66 11.17 0.78 8.38
CA PHE A 66 11.49 0.45 7.00
C PHE A 66 11.36 1.65 6.05
N LEU A 67 10.38 2.53 6.20
CA LEU A 67 10.20 3.70 5.33
C LEU A 67 10.89 4.96 5.84
N ARG A 68 11.61 4.89 6.98
CA ARG A 68 12.40 6.03 7.46
C ARG A 68 13.42 6.40 6.38
N ALA A 69 13.46 7.67 6.00
CA ALA A 69 14.38 8.17 4.99
C ALA A 69 15.82 7.80 5.36
N GLY A 70 16.44 6.95 4.54
CA GLY A 70 17.90 6.88 4.45
C GLY A 70 18.34 8.14 3.72
N GLY A 71 19.26 8.91 4.31
CA GLY A 71 19.59 10.26 3.89
C GLY A 71 19.81 10.42 2.39
N SER A 72 19.35 11.57 1.88
CA SER A 72 19.94 12.32 0.77
C SER A 72 21.26 11.72 0.27
N ALA A 73 21.20 10.90 -0.78
CA ALA A 73 22.33 10.80 -1.69
C ALA A 73 22.25 12.05 -2.57
N SER A 74 22.94 13.12 -2.17
CA SER A 74 23.24 14.20 -3.09
C SER A 74 24.11 13.61 -4.19
N SER A 75 23.62 13.58 -5.42
CA SER A 75 24.51 13.59 -6.58
C SER A 75 24.56 15.02 -7.09
N ASP A 76 25.50 15.79 -6.54
CA ASP A 76 26.24 16.71 -7.40
C ASP A 76 26.85 15.83 -8.51
N ALA A 77 26.38 16.04 -9.73
CA ALA A 77 27.01 15.53 -10.94
C ALA A 77 27.33 16.76 -11.79
N ALA A 78 28.64 16.93 -11.98
CA ALA A 78 29.30 17.99 -12.73
C ALA A 78 28.92 18.03 -14.22
#